data_AF-A0A956GCU4-F1
#
_entry.id   AF-A0A956GCU4-F1
#
_cell.length_a   1.000
_cell.length_b   1.000
_cell.length_c   1.000
_cell.angle_alpha   90.00
_cell.angle_beta   90.00
_cell.angle_gamma   90.00
#
_symmetry.space_group_name_H-M   'P 1'
#
loop_
_entity.id
_entity.type
_entity.pdbx_description
1 polymer ?
#
loop_
_entity_poly.entity_id
_entity_poly.type
_entity_poly.pdbx_seq_one_letter_code
_entity_poly.pdbx_strand_id
1 'polypeptide(L)'
;MRRFTAFTAVLASLLLLSACGLDAEKAASEKVGRSQQAIVGGSSAAGLDAVGIIVAGASSGCSGTLIAPSVVLTAGHCVADRSDATFYIGSLEGPRYRAEQLIVHPDYAGGNRADIALIKLEKPVTNVTPIDIARDPLTEGEPIMLVGFGEVGEAAGGFGVRRKSENTVGKVRAETFTVYGNSNVCDGDSGGPSLAQRGGENVVVGVHSTKAGGCGVEGNDMRVDVFSGWIDANLGQAPASDVTAPSLLVITPTVGAQTRDAVNAAVAARDEGTGVKRVIFRVDDEVVAAATAPPYEVGIVGLGPGPHTLRISAEDGAGNVATVTVKFETSDASAAVPFGGACTADAHCGTQLCAHGGLDGRFCTRRCDAGGDAVCPAGYECRDSMCKLGPEMLGYGASCTSADACASGLCARGLGNDSVCTRTCDAQRPCADGARCEQRDGRSVCVMAAFDGSQAAGCAVGANAAPDASLLLGLLALGLLALVGRRHRRSGRR
;
A
#
# COMPACT_ATOMS: atom_id res chain seq x y z
N MET A 1 37.84 103.63 -28.21
CA MET A 1 39.11 103.91 -27.50
C MET A 1 39.74 102.55 -27.19
N ARG A 2 40.68 102.05 -28.03
CA ARG A 2 42.14 102.01 -27.78
C ARG A 2 42.47 101.41 -26.40
N ARG A 3 43.24 100.33 -26.21
CA ARG A 3 44.31 99.67 -27.00
C ARG A 3 44.72 98.34 -26.32
N PHE A 4 45.12 97.34 -27.14
CA PHE A 4 46.32 96.45 -27.08
C PHE A 4 46.73 95.78 -25.74
N THR A 5 47.20 94.52 -25.70
CA THR A 5 48.29 93.90 -26.47
C THR A 5 48.22 92.36 -26.47
N ALA A 6 48.68 91.76 -27.56
CA ALA A 6 48.95 90.32 -27.77
C ALA A 6 50.48 90.07 -27.89
N PHE A 7 50.87 88.80 -28.16
CA PHE A 7 52.20 88.19 -28.42
C PHE A 7 52.85 87.51 -27.20
N THR A 8 53.43 86.30 -27.23
CA THR A 8 54.12 85.47 -28.26
C THR A 8 54.22 84.02 -27.70
N ALA A 9 53.88 82.95 -28.43
CA ALA A 9 54.71 82.10 -29.33
C ALA A 9 55.63 81.02 -28.68
N VAL A 10 55.18 79.76 -28.80
CA VAL A 10 55.84 78.46 -29.08
C VAL A 10 57.36 78.30 -28.87
N LEU A 11 57.75 77.23 -28.14
CA LEU A 11 58.91 76.39 -28.51
C LEU A 11 58.75 74.94 -28.01
N ALA A 12 58.89 73.98 -28.92
CA ALA A 12 59.05 72.54 -28.66
C ALA A 12 60.50 72.13 -28.88
N SER A 13 61.06 71.26 -28.05
CA SER A 13 62.26 70.45 -28.36
C SER A 13 62.41 69.28 -27.36
N LEU A 14 62.54 68.08 -27.93
CA LEU A 14 62.89 66.80 -27.31
C LEU A 14 64.35 66.76 -26.81
N LEU A 15 64.65 65.95 -25.77
CA LEU A 15 65.57 64.78 -25.82
C LEU A 15 65.84 64.15 -24.43
N LEU A 16 65.49 62.86 -24.33
CA LEU A 16 66.16 61.70 -23.71
C LEU A 16 66.43 61.56 -22.19
N LEU A 17 65.73 60.55 -21.65
CA LEU A 17 66.07 59.50 -20.67
C LEU A 17 67.19 59.73 -19.62
N SER A 18 66.79 59.66 -18.35
CA SER A 18 67.48 58.83 -17.36
C SER A 18 66.45 58.26 -16.38
N ALA A 19 66.51 56.94 -16.21
CA ALA A 19 65.69 56.16 -15.28
C ALA A 19 66.21 56.31 -13.84
N CYS A 20 65.27 56.30 -12.89
CA CYS A 20 65.33 55.81 -11.49
C CYS A 20 64.59 56.77 -10.56
N GLY A 21 63.47 56.30 -10.01
CA GLY A 21 62.69 57.00 -9.00
C GLY A 21 61.21 56.73 -9.18
N LEU A 22 60.78 55.58 -8.65
CA LEU A 22 59.40 55.12 -8.59
C LEU A 22 58.48 56.14 -7.89
N ASP A 23 57.23 56.08 -8.32
CA ASP A 23 56.15 57.02 -8.10
C ASP A 23 55.93 57.47 -6.65
N ALA A 24 55.77 58.78 -6.49
CA ALA A 24 55.24 59.38 -5.27
C ALA A 24 53.78 58.95 -5.10
N GLU A 25 53.51 58.17 -4.04
CA GLU A 25 52.19 57.85 -3.53
C GLU A 25 51.39 59.14 -3.28
N LYS A 26 50.55 59.48 -4.25
CA LYS A 26 49.44 60.39 -4.06
C LYS A 26 48.39 59.60 -3.29
N ALA A 27 48.30 59.86 -1.98
CA ALA A 27 47.25 59.35 -1.10
C ALA A 27 45.87 59.84 -1.59
N ALA A 28 45.33 59.13 -2.58
CA ALA A 28 43.91 59.12 -2.86
C ALA A 28 43.28 58.23 -1.78
N SER A 29 42.41 58.84 -0.97
CA SER A 29 41.52 58.09 -0.09
C SER A 29 40.79 57.06 -0.94
N GLU A 30 41.19 55.81 -0.77
CA GLU A 30 40.55 54.64 -1.31
C GLU A 30 39.16 54.57 -0.68
N LYS A 31 38.19 55.25 -1.29
CA LYS A 31 36.80 54.84 -1.15
C LYS A 31 36.71 53.49 -1.83
N VAL A 32 36.98 52.45 -1.06
CA VAL A 32 36.60 51.08 -1.37
C VAL A 32 35.15 51.13 -1.81
N GLY A 33 34.93 50.95 -3.11
CA GLY A 33 33.60 50.84 -3.69
C GLY A 33 32.97 49.57 -3.13
N ARG A 34 32.23 49.72 -2.04
CA ARG A 34 31.45 48.64 -1.44
C ARG A 34 30.25 48.38 -2.35
N SER A 35 30.43 47.45 -3.30
CA SER A 35 29.35 46.86 -4.07
C SER A 35 28.44 46.08 -3.12
N GLN A 36 27.28 46.64 -2.78
CA GLN A 36 26.21 45.97 -2.03
C GLN A 36 25.28 45.27 -3.03
N GLN A 37 24.92 44.02 -2.78
CA GLN A 37 24.27 43.10 -3.71
C GLN A 37 23.27 42.21 -2.90
N ALA A 38 22.06 41.89 -3.41
CA ALA A 38 21.02 40.96 -2.85
C ALA A 38 21.50 39.50 -2.62
N ILE A 39 20.75 38.37 -2.68
CA ILE A 39 21.43 37.05 -2.89
C ILE A 39 22.19 37.06 -4.24
N VAL A 40 22.20 38.18 -4.93
CA VAL A 40 23.34 38.72 -5.67
C VAL A 40 24.67 38.57 -4.88
N GLY A 41 25.54 37.68 -5.37
CA GLY A 41 26.79 37.30 -4.69
C GLY A 41 26.68 36.03 -3.85
N GLY A 42 25.47 35.47 -3.72
CA GLY A 42 25.25 34.13 -3.21
C GLY A 42 25.78 33.04 -4.15
N SER A 43 26.08 31.88 -3.60
CA SER A 43 26.57 30.72 -4.37
C SER A 43 25.41 29.79 -4.77
N SER A 44 25.66 28.91 -5.75
CA SER A 44 24.68 27.87 -6.11
C SER A 44 24.39 26.98 -4.91
N ALA A 45 23.12 26.76 -4.61
CA ALA A 45 22.69 25.97 -3.47
C ALA A 45 22.34 24.52 -3.89
N ALA A 46 23.29 23.73 -4.38
CA ALA A 46 23.03 22.31 -4.66
C ALA A 46 22.65 21.54 -3.37
N GLY A 47 21.72 20.59 -3.45
CA GLY A 47 21.32 19.75 -2.31
C GLY A 47 20.26 20.33 -1.36
N LEU A 48 19.64 21.46 -1.69
CA LEU A 48 18.53 22.06 -0.94
C LEU A 48 17.20 21.91 -1.70
N ASP A 49 16.91 20.69 -2.15
CA ASP A 49 15.80 20.40 -3.08
C ASP A 49 14.40 20.56 -2.48
N ALA A 50 14.31 20.63 -1.16
CA ALA A 50 13.09 21.03 -0.46
C ALA A 50 12.73 22.51 -0.69
N VAL A 51 13.69 23.35 -1.07
CA VAL A 51 13.43 24.75 -1.44
C VAL A 51 13.14 24.82 -2.92
N GLY A 52 11.95 25.32 -3.27
CA GLY A 52 11.42 25.34 -4.62
C GLY A 52 10.78 26.67 -5.01
N ILE A 53 10.26 26.71 -6.23
CA ILE A 53 9.62 27.89 -6.83
C ILE A 53 8.11 27.73 -6.75
N ILE A 54 7.42 28.80 -6.36
CA ILE A 54 5.96 28.89 -6.38
C ILE A 54 5.55 29.79 -7.53
N VAL A 55 4.69 29.26 -8.40
CA VAL A 55 4.03 30.04 -9.46
C VAL A 55 2.54 30.08 -9.14
N ALA A 56 1.98 31.28 -8.96
CA ALA A 56 0.57 31.50 -8.66
C ALA A 56 0.00 32.60 -9.57
N GLY A 57 -1.07 32.29 -10.31
CA GLY A 57 -1.65 33.19 -11.32
C GLY A 57 -0.67 33.59 -12.44
N ALA A 58 -0.78 34.83 -12.92
CA ALA A 58 0.07 35.40 -13.99
C ALA A 58 1.29 36.19 -13.48
N SER A 59 1.54 36.22 -12.17
CA SER A 59 2.64 36.98 -11.55
C SER A 59 3.99 36.27 -11.58
N SER A 60 5.08 37.06 -11.46
CA SER A 60 6.44 36.59 -11.19
C SER A 60 6.46 35.67 -9.97
N GLY A 61 7.25 34.58 -10.02
CA GLY A 61 7.18 33.51 -9.04
C GLY A 61 7.80 33.88 -7.68
N CYS A 62 7.33 33.23 -6.63
CA CYS A 62 7.88 33.25 -5.27
C CYS A 62 8.77 32.02 -5.03
N SER A 63 9.38 31.98 -3.85
CA SER A 63 10.06 30.80 -3.31
C SER A 63 9.21 30.15 -2.21
N GLY A 64 9.49 28.89 -1.88
CA GLY A 64 8.83 28.16 -0.80
C GLY A 64 9.64 26.96 -0.35
N THR A 65 9.30 26.42 0.82
CA THR A 65 10.02 25.31 1.46
C THR A 65 9.10 24.15 1.76
N LEU A 66 9.43 22.95 1.28
CA LEU A 66 8.76 21.72 1.66
C LEU A 66 9.09 21.39 3.13
N ILE A 67 8.10 21.54 4.02
CA ILE A 67 8.24 21.29 5.48
C ILE A 67 7.53 20.01 5.95
N ALA A 68 6.72 19.41 5.08
CA ALA A 68 6.22 18.03 5.18
C ALA A 68 5.95 17.49 3.77
N PRO A 69 5.76 16.16 3.55
CA PRO A 69 5.65 15.59 2.21
C PRO A 69 4.62 16.26 1.29
N SER A 70 3.52 16.78 1.87
CA SER A 70 2.48 17.49 1.12
C SER A 70 2.27 18.93 1.60
N VAL A 71 3.24 19.54 2.30
CA VAL A 71 3.10 20.90 2.85
C VAL A 71 4.30 21.76 2.52
N VAL A 72 4.04 22.87 1.84
CA VAL A 72 5.04 23.91 1.54
C VAL A 72 4.75 25.15 2.37
N LEU A 73 5.76 25.65 3.07
CA LEU A 73 5.75 26.93 3.77
C LEU A 73 6.19 28.06 2.84
N THR A 74 5.48 29.17 2.87
CA THR A 74 5.76 30.37 2.07
C THR A 74 5.22 31.64 2.74
N ALA A 75 5.35 32.78 2.08
CA ALA A 75 4.80 34.06 2.55
C ALA A 75 3.33 34.21 2.18
N GLY A 76 2.57 34.92 3.01
CA GLY A 76 1.15 35.20 2.79
C GLY A 76 0.89 35.94 1.48
N HIS A 77 1.67 36.98 1.20
CA HIS A 77 1.55 37.81 0.02
C HIS A 77 1.77 37.05 -1.31
N CYS A 78 2.43 35.89 -1.27
CA CYS A 78 2.62 35.06 -2.46
C CYS A 78 1.32 34.38 -2.92
N VAL A 79 0.36 34.17 -2.01
CA VAL A 79 -0.83 33.34 -2.27
C VAL A 79 -2.16 33.94 -1.82
N ALA A 80 -2.17 35.06 -1.08
CA ALA A 80 -3.37 35.65 -0.47
C ALA A 80 -4.53 35.90 -1.44
N ASP A 81 -4.23 36.39 -2.65
CA ASP A 81 -5.23 36.72 -3.67
C ASP A 81 -5.16 35.76 -4.86
N ARG A 82 -4.92 34.47 -4.59
CA ARG A 82 -4.73 33.44 -5.62
C ARG A 82 -5.68 32.28 -5.38
N SER A 83 -6.24 31.75 -6.48
CA SER A 83 -7.07 30.53 -6.45
C SER A 83 -6.26 29.26 -6.72
N ASP A 84 -5.06 29.42 -7.29
CA ASP A 84 -4.19 28.33 -7.69
C ASP A 84 -2.72 28.67 -7.44
N ALA A 85 -1.93 27.64 -7.16
CA ALA A 85 -0.48 27.71 -7.11
C ALA A 85 0.11 26.39 -7.55
N THR A 86 1.32 26.44 -8.13
CA THR A 86 2.12 25.26 -8.45
C THR A 86 3.50 25.41 -7.82
N PHE A 87 3.93 24.39 -7.09
CA PHE A 87 5.25 24.26 -6.50
C PHE A 87 6.16 23.44 -7.41
N TYR A 88 7.35 23.98 -7.72
CA TYR A 88 8.37 23.35 -8.56
C TYR A 88 9.62 23.03 -7.75
N ILE A 89 10.09 21.79 -7.85
CA ILE A 89 11.32 21.35 -7.19
C ILE A 89 12.54 21.70 -8.04
N GLY A 90 13.49 22.43 -7.45
CA GLY A 90 14.80 22.70 -8.02
C GLY A 90 14.85 23.72 -9.17
N SER A 91 13.92 23.68 -10.13
CA SER A 91 13.80 24.66 -11.22
C SER A 91 12.40 24.65 -11.83
N LEU A 92 12.08 25.64 -12.69
CA LEU A 92 10.81 25.70 -13.42
C LEU A 92 10.61 24.55 -14.42
N GLU A 93 11.68 23.83 -14.77
CA GLU A 93 11.63 22.63 -15.61
C GLU A 93 11.57 21.33 -14.78
N GLY A 94 11.66 21.45 -13.45
CA GLY A 94 11.66 20.32 -12.52
C GLY A 94 10.27 19.73 -12.22
N PRO A 95 10.22 18.72 -11.33
CA PRO A 95 8.96 18.14 -10.87
C PRO A 95 8.01 19.21 -10.30
N ARG A 96 6.75 19.17 -10.72
CA ARG A 96 5.71 20.15 -10.33
C ARG A 96 4.58 19.50 -9.54
N TYR A 97 4.11 20.21 -8.51
CA TYR A 97 3.05 19.78 -7.60
C TYR A 97 2.02 20.90 -7.51
N ARG A 98 0.76 20.59 -7.80
CA ARG A 98 -0.33 21.55 -7.69
C ARG A 98 -0.77 21.70 -6.25
N ALA A 99 -1.21 22.91 -5.91
CA ALA A 99 -1.88 23.18 -4.66
C ALA A 99 -3.29 22.58 -4.66
N GLU A 100 -3.60 21.79 -3.63
CA GLU A 100 -4.97 21.42 -3.25
C GLU A 100 -5.60 22.55 -2.42
N GLN A 101 -4.83 23.15 -1.52
CA GLN A 101 -5.31 24.20 -0.63
C GLN A 101 -4.23 25.26 -0.38
N LEU A 102 -4.64 26.52 -0.40
CA LEU A 102 -3.83 27.66 0.01
C LEU A 102 -4.35 28.15 1.37
N ILE A 103 -3.50 28.14 2.38
CA ILE A 103 -3.85 28.48 3.76
C ILE A 103 -3.02 29.68 4.19
N VAL A 104 -3.60 30.87 4.07
CA VAL A 104 -2.98 32.12 4.50
C VAL A 104 -3.26 32.30 5.99
N HIS A 105 -2.28 32.80 6.76
CA HIS A 105 -2.51 33.09 8.16
C HIS A 105 -3.68 34.09 8.33
N PRO A 106 -4.66 33.85 9.24
CA PRO A 106 -5.88 34.66 9.33
C PRO A 106 -5.61 36.13 9.71
N ASP A 107 -4.50 36.40 10.39
CA ASP A 107 -4.06 37.76 10.73
C ASP A 107 -3.35 38.51 9.59
N TYR A 108 -3.10 37.86 8.46
CA TYR A 108 -2.49 38.52 7.32
C TYR A 108 -3.43 39.59 6.75
N ALA A 109 -2.96 40.84 6.72
CA ALA A 109 -3.74 41.99 6.25
C ALA A 109 -2.98 42.84 5.22
N GLY A 110 -1.94 42.28 4.59
CA GLY A 110 -1.01 43.00 3.73
C GLY A 110 0.23 43.51 4.47
N GLY A 111 1.33 43.70 3.74
CA GLY A 111 2.62 44.09 4.31
C GLY A 111 3.27 42.93 5.08
N ASN A 112 3.82 43.22 6.26
CA ASN A 112 4.62 42.28 7.06
C ASN A 112 3.94 41.79 8.34
N ARG A 113 2.62 41.96 8.50
CA ARG A 113 1.88 41.38 9.62
C ARG A 113 1.46 39.96 9.27
N ALA A 114 1.90 38.98 10.05
CA ALA A 114 1.61 37.56 9.82
C ALA A 114 1.71 37.13 8.34
N ASP A 115 2.77 37.59 7.65
CA ASP A 115 3.00 37.32 6.21
C ASP A 115 3.53 35.90 5.99
N ILE A 116 2.73 34.92 6.36
CA ILE A 116 3.05 33.50 6.33
C ILE A 116 1.85 32.71 5.81
N ALA A 117 2.13 31.69 5.02
CA ALA A 117 1.13 30.82 4.44
C ALA A 117 1.65 29.39 4.26
N LEU A 118 0.71 28.46 4.14
CA LEU A 118 0.95 27.07 3.80
C LEU A 118 0.26 26.73 2.48
N ILE A 119 0.92 25.91 1.68
CA ILE A 119 0.34 25.28 0.49
C ILE A 119 0.26 23.78 0.78
N LYS A 120 -0.96 23.25 0.78
CA LYS A 120 -1.20 21.80 0.76
C LYS A 120 -1.12 21.30 -0.67
N LEU A 121 -0.27 20.32 -0.93
CA LEU A 121 -0.08 19.76 -2.27
C LEU A 121 -1.08 18.62 -2.52
N GLU A 122 -1.62 18.55 -3.74
CA GLU A 122 -2.52 17.46 -4.18
C GLU A 122 -1.90 16.05 -4.03
N LYS A 123 -0.56 15.97 -4.08
CA LYS A 123 0.20 14.71 -3.97
C LYS A 123 1.45 14.92 -3.13
N PRO A 124 1.85 13.92 -2.33
CA PRO A 124 3.08 13.98 -1.58
C PRO A 124 4.31 13.96 -2.51
N VAL A 125 5.32 14.72 -2.12
CA VAL A 125 6.68 14.65 -2.65
C VAL A 125 7.39 13.49 -1.94
N THR A 126 7.77 12.45 -2.70
CA THR A 126 8.36 11.22 -2.12
C THR A 126 9.89 11.16 -2.20
N ASN A 127 10.50 11.98 -3.05
CA ASN A 127 11.93 11.88 -3.40
C ASN A 127 12.77 13.05 -2.87
N VAL A 128 12.19 13.89 -2.02
CA VAL A 128 12.86 15.02 -1.38
C VAL A 128 12.49 15.01 0.09
N THR A 129 13.50 15.02 0.95
CA THR A 129 13.31 15.10 2.40
C THR A 129 12.85 16.52 2.77
N PRO A 130 11.70 16.68 3.45
CA PRO A 130 11.27 17.98 3.97
C PRO A 130 12.25 18.56 5.00
N ILE A 131 12.28 19.89 5.12
CA ILE A 131 13.07 20.60 6.14
C ILE A 131 12.17 20.87 7.34
N ASP A 132 12.59 20.45 8.54
CA ASP A 132 11.83 20.74 9.77
C ASP A 132 11.85 22.24 10.11
N ILE A 133 10.90 22.66 10.94
CA ILE A 133 10.78 24.04 11.41
C ILE A 133 11.36 24.19 12.82
N ALA A 134 11.95 25.35 13.09
CA ALA A 134 12.37 25.71 14.43
C ALA A 134 11.16 26.04 15.31
N ARG A 135 11.18 25.53 16.54
CA ARG A 135 10.18 25.81 17.60
C ARG A 135 10.81 26.51 18.79
N ASP A 136 12.13 26.54 18.84
CA ASP A 136 12.92 27.27 19.81
C ASP A 136 12.99 28.77 19.46
N PRO A 137 13.09 29.64 20.47
CA PRO A 137 13.21 31.07 20.25
C PRO A 137 14.44 31.46 19.42
N LEU A 138 14.25 32.34 18.44
CA LEU A 138 15.34 32.90 17.65
C LEU A 138 16.24 33.83 18.47
N THR A 139 17.55 33.77 18.26
CA THR A 139 18.52 34.61 18.99
C THR A 139 19.17 35.64 18.07
N GLU A 140 19.28 36.91 18.52
CA GLU A 140 20.02 37.94 17.77
C GLU A 140 21.50 37.54 17.61
N GLY A 141 22.05 37.75 16.42
CA GLY A 141 23.41 37.37 16.04
C GLY A 141 23.56 35.91 15.62
N GLU A 142 22.51 35.09 15.70
CA GLU A 142 22.53 33.70 15.27
C GLU A 142 22.88 33.58 13.77
N PRO A 143 23.82 32.70 13.37
CA PRO A 143 24.12 32.45 11.97
C PRO A 143 22.95 31.78 11.25
N ILE A 144 22.58 32.31 10.10
CA ILE A 144 21.51 31.79 9.25
C ILE A 144 21.93 31.77 7.77
N MET A 145 21.24 30.96 6.99
CA MET A 145 21.41 30.87 5.54
C MET A 145 20.09 31.19 4.85
N LEU A 146 20.09 32.24 4.03
CA LEU A 146 18.95 32.54 3.17
C LEU A 146 19.02 31.66 1.93
N VAL A 147 17.88 31.16 1.44
CA VAL A 147 17.80 30.38 0.21
C VAL A 147 16.60 30.85 -0.61
N GLY A 148 16.81 31.09 -1.90
CA GLY A 148 15.74 31.57 -2.77
C GLY A 148 16.06 31.47 -4.25
N PHE A 149 15.06 31.83 -5.06
CA PHE A 149 15.09 31.79 -6.51
C PHE A 149 14.95 33.17 -7.16
N GLY A 150 15.06 34.23 -6.37
CA GLY A 150 14.86 35.60 -6.79
C GLY A 150 15.85 36.11 -7.82
N GLU A 151 15.55 37.30 -8.32
CA GLU A 151 16.34 38.02 -9.29
C GLU A 151 17.71 38.43 -8.71
N VAL A 152 18.69 38.53 -9.60
CA VAL A 152 20.01 39.05 -9.24
C VAL A 152 20.12 40.54 -9.60
N GLY A 153 19.71 41.39 -8.65
CA GLY A 153 19.92 42.83 -8.68
C GLY A 153 18.65 43.58 -9.07
N GLU A 154 18.77 44.87 -9.39
CA GLU A 154 17.62 45.69 -9.78
C GLU A 154 17.23 45.57 -11.26
N ALA A 155 18.01 44.84 -12.05
CA ALA A 155 17.69 44.52 -13.43
C ALA A 155 17.09 43.11 -13.52
N ALA A 156 15.94 42.97 -14.17
CA ALA A 156 15.28 41.70 -14.37
C ALA A 156 16.23 40.66 -14.97
N GLY A 157 16.55 39.61 -14.21
CA GLY A 157 17.49 38.57 -14.62
C GLY A 157 17.83 37.55 -13.55
N GLY A 158 17.95 36.29 -13.95
CA GLY A 158 18.45 35.20 -13.10
C GLY A 158 17.45 34.58 -12.11
N PHE A 159 16.17 34.96 -12.19
CA PHE A 159 15.08 34.24 -11.53
C PHE A 159 15.07 32.75 -11.93
N GLY A 160 14.70 31.88 -11.00
CA GLY A 160 14.59 30.44 -11.25
C GLY A 160 15.90 29.66 -11.08
N VAL A 161 16.98 30.32 -10.69
CA VAL A 161 18.23 29.68 -10.25
C VAL A 161 18.33 29.76 -8.72
N ARG A 162 18.40 28.62 -8.05
CA ARG A 162 18.51 28.55 -6.58
C ARG A 162 19.85 29.10 -6.10
N ARG A 163 19.81 30.09 -5.21
CA ARG A 163 21.00 30.68 -4.59
C ARG A 163 20.89 30.66 -3.08
N LYS A 164 22.04 30.73 -2.42
CA LYS A 164 22.14 30.87 -0.96
C LYS A 164 23.09 31.98 -0.54
N SER A 165 22.83 32.56 0.62
CA SER A 165 23.70 33.55 1.25
C SER A 165 23.82 33.32 2.76
N GLU A 166 25.04 33.45 3.29
CA GLU A 166 25.32 33.41 4.72
C GLU A 166 25.06 34.77 5.37
N ASN A 167 24.24 34.75 6.42
CA ASN A 167 23.72 35.93 7.10
C ASN A 167 23.66 35.71 8.61
N THR A 168 23.25 36.74 9.34
CA THR A 168 22.96 36.65 10.77
C THR A 168 21.59 37.23 11.07
N VAL A 169 20.95 36.68 12.10
CA VAL A 169 19.76 37.27 12.71
C VAL A 169 20.13 38.63 13.25
N GLY A 170 19.46 39.66 12.76
CA GLY A 170 19.55 41.02 13.26
C GLY A 170 18.56 41.26 14.38
N LYS A 171 17.87 42.40 14.33
CA LYS A 171 16.93 42.79 15.37
C LYS A 171 15.70 41.89 15.39
N VAL A 172 15.46 41.19 16.50
CA VAL A 172 14.27 40.35 16.73
C VAL A 172 13.11 41.21 17.23
N ARG A 173 11.94 41.05 16.62
CA ARG A 173 10.68 41.73 16.95
C ARG A 173 9.60 40.69 17.25
N ALA A 174 8.38 41.18 17.51
CA ALA A 174 7.24 40.36 17.90
C ALA A 174 6.95 39.23 16.89
N GLU A 175 6.86 39.56 15.60
CA GLU A 175 6.54 38.60 14.52
C GLU A 175 7.66 38.46 13.48
N THR A 176 8.66 39.33 13.51
CA THR A 176 9.69 39.42 12.47
C THR A 176 11.08 39.53 13.05
N PHE A 177 12.08 39.33 12.21
CA PHE A 177 13.46 39.73 12.50
C PHE A 177 14.10 40.36 11.25
N THR A 178 15.02 41.28 11.49
CA THR A 178 15.86 41.84 10.41
C THR A 178 16.97 40.86 10.07
N VAL A 179 17.32 40.75 8.80
CA VAL A 179 18.46 39.93 8.33
C VAL A 179 19.65 40.83 8.06
N TYR A 180 20.79 40.51 8.67
CA TYR A 180 22.05 41.21 8.40
C TYR A 180 23.02 40.33 7.61
N GLY A 181 23.69 40.94 6.64
CA GLY A 181 24.75 40.30 5.88
C GLY A 181 25.18 41.14 4.70
N ASN A 182 26.09 40.60 3.90
CA ASN A 182 26.57 41.26 2.68
C ASN A 182 25.67 41.00 1.48
N SER A 183 24.68 40.11 1.62
CA SER A 183 23.71 39.74 0.60
C SER A 183 22.33 39.47 1.20
N ASN A 184 21.26 39.99 0.59
CA ASN A 184 19.91 39.92 1.15
C ASN A 184 18.83 39.63 0.11
N VAL A 185 17.59 39.38 0.52
CA VAL A 185 16.48 39.00 -0.37
C VAL A 185 16.19 40.04 -1.48
N CYS A 186 15.71 39.58 -2.63
CA CYS A 186 15.24 40.38 -3.77
C CYS A 186 13.86 39.89 -4.26
N ASP A 187 13.36 40.49 -5.34
CA ASP A 187 12.13 40.05 -5.99
C ASP A 187 12.22 38.58 -6.41
N GLY A 188 11.22 37.78 -5.99
CA GLY A 188 11.14 36.34 -6.21
C GLY A 188 11.77 35.46 -5.12
N ASP A 189 12.53 36.03 -4.17
CA ASP A 189 12.98 35.31 -2.96
C ASP A 189 11.87 35.19 -1.91
N SER A 190 10.83 36.03 -2.00
CA SER A 190 9.66 36.01 -1.12
C SER A 190 9.14 34.60 -0.86
N GLY A 191 8.91 34.26 0.40
CA GLY A 191 8.46 32.94 0.85
C GLY A 191 9.57 31.87 0.97
N GLY A 192 10.79 32.17 0.54
CA GLY A 192 11.96 31.31 0.77
C GLY A 192 12.36 31.23 2.26
N PRO A 193 13.16 30.24 2.65
CA PRO A 193 13.54 30.05 4.04
C PRO A 193 14.81 30.80 4.44
N SER A 194 14.78 31.33 5.66
CA SER A 194 15.99 31.46 6.49
C SER A 194 16.23 30.14 7.22
N LEU A 195 17.39 29.53 7.01
CA LEU A 195 17.78 28.25 7.60
C LEU A 195 18.82 28.45 8.71
N ALA A 196 18.66 27.77 9.84
CA ALA A 196 19.68 27.67 10.87
C ALA A 196 20.10 26.22 11.10
N GLN A 197 21.29 26.02 11.63
CA GLN A 197 21.79 24.71 12.03
C GLN A 197 21.25 24.33 13.41
N ARG A 198 20.63 23.16 13.53
CA ARG A 198 20.24 22.52 14.79
C ARG A 198 20.64 21.05 14.72
N GLY A 199 21.45 20.59 15.67
CA GLY A 199 21.85 19.17 15.72
C GLY A 199 22.60 18.65 14.47
N GLY A 200 23.16 19.54 13.63
CA GLY A 200 23.82 19.15 12.38
C GLY A 200 22.89 19.21 11.15
N GLU A 201 21.61 19.51 11.33
CA GLU A 201 20.61 19.63 10.27
C GLU A 201 20.16 21.08 10.08
N ASN A 202 19.74 21.41 8.86
CA ASN A 202 19.09 22.68 8.59
C ASN A 202 17.64 22.63 9.05
N VAL A 203 17.20 23.68 9.76
CA VAL A 203 15.80 23.91 10.11
C VAL A 203 15.35 25.29 9.66
N VAL A 204 14.08 25.44 9.32
CA VAL A 204 13.51 26.74 8.93
C VAL A 204 13.27 27.59 10.18
N VAL A 205 13.99 28.71 10.29
CA VAL A 205 13.84 29.70 11.37
C VAL A 205 13.10 30.96 10.92
N GLY A 206 13.06 31.22 9.62
CA GLY A 206 12.38 32.38 9.07
C GLY A 206 11.82 32.18 7.67
N VAL A 207 10.88 33.04 7.30
CA VAL A 207 10.29 33.10 5.95
C VAL A 207 10.50 34.49 5.36
N HIS A 208 11.10 34.58 4.18
CA HIS A 208 11.40 35.83 3.48
C HIS A 208 10.10 36.60 3.21
N SER A 209 9.96 37.81 3.76
CA SER A 209 8.72 38.58 3.67
C SER A 209 8.90 39.90 2.94
N THR A 210 9.66 40.83 3.53
CA THR A 210 9.77 42.19 2.99
C THR A 210 11.21 42.64 2.87
N LYS A 211 11.46 43.54 1.92
CA LYS A 211 12.72 44.28 1.80
C LYS A 211 12.48 45.74 2.13
N ALA A 212 13.40 46.35 2.88
CA ALA A 212 13.43 47.78 3.13
C ALA A 212 14.47 48.42 2.18
N GLY A 213 13.98 49.15 1.19
CA GLY A 213 14.82 49.76 0.13
C GLY A 213 14.95 48.86 -1.11
N GLY A 214 16.08 49.00 -1.81
CA GLY A 214 16.42 48.20 -2.99
C GLY A 214 16.83 46.77 -2.63
N CYS A 215 16.96 45.91 -3.65
CA CYS A 215 17.41 44.54 -3.45
C CYS A 215 18.78 44.49 -2.75
N GLY A 216 18.87 43.67 -1.69
CA GLY A 216 20.14 43.46 -0.97
C GLY A 216 20.52 44.48 0.09
N VAL A 217 19.63 45.43 0.39
CA VAL A 217 19.89 46.44 1.43
C VAL A 217 19.54 45.90 2.81
N GLU A 218 18.27 45.63 3.06
CA GLU A 218 17.79 45.07 4.33
C GLU A 218 16.55 44.21 4.07
N GLY A 219 16.57 42.96 4.55
CA GLY A 219 15.46 42.03 4.52
C GLY A 219 14.84 41.87 5.91
N ASN A 220 13.53 41.64 5.94
CA ASN A 220 12.82 41.23 7.14
C ASN A 220 12.08 39.93 6.86
N ASP A 221 12.28 38.99 7.77
CA ASP A 221 11.70 37.65 7.70
C ASP A 221 10.66 37.47 8.80
N MET A 222 9.62 36.69 8.51
CA MET A 222 8.68 36.22 9.52
C MET A 222 9.36 35.20 10.42
N ARG A 223 9.07 35.27 11.72
CA ARG A 223 9.60 34.37 12.73
C ARG A 223 8.84 33.05 12.77
N VAL A 224 9.48 31.95 12.35
CA VAL A 224 8.83 30.63 12.31
C VAL A 224 8.51 30.12 13.72
N ASP A 225 9.33 30.43 14.72
CA ASP A 225 9.09 30.06 16.11
C ASP A 225 7.81 30.71 16.68
N VAL A 226 7.49 31.95 16.29
CA VAL A 226 6.24 32.65 16.68
C VAL A 226 5.01 31.99 16.06
N PHE A 227 5.12 31.61 14.78
CA PHE A 227 4.03 31.00 14.04
C PHE A 227 4.00 29.47 14.16
N SER A 228 4.95 28.86 14.87
CA SER A 228 5.12 27.41 14.96
C SER A 228 3.87 26.69 15.42
N GLY A 229 3.16 27.21 16.42
CA GLY A 229 1.88 26.64 16.85
C GLY A 229 0.78 26.66 15.78
N TRP A 230 0.71 27.73 14.98
CA TRP A 230 -0.20 27.80 13.83
C TRP A 230 0.24 26.86 12.71
N ILE A 231 1.55 26.80 12.42
CA ILE A 231 2.12 25.88 11.44
C ILE A 231 1.80 24.45 11.86
N ASP A 232 2.12 24.05 13.09
CA ASP A 232 1.87 22.72 13.64
C ASP A 232 0.39 22.34 13.61
N ALA A 233 -0.50 23.26 13.98
CA ALA A 233 -1.95 23.04 13.88
C ALA A 233 -2.41 22.76 12.45
N ASN A 234 -1.71 23.30 11.46
CA ASN A 234 -1.98 23.08 10.04
C ASN A 234 -1.12 21.96 9.42
N LEU A 235 -0.01 21.56 10.05
CA LEU A 235 0.72 20.33 9.73
C LEU A 235 -0.14 19.10 10.07
N GLY A 236 -1.06 19.23 11.03
CA GLY A 236 -2.11 18.28 11.43
C GLY A 236 -3.32 18.12 10.49
N GLN A 237 -3.21 18.47 9.21
CA GLN A 237 -3.97 17.85 8.11
C GLN A 237 -3.01 17.39 7.00
N ALA A 238 -1.91 16.74 7.37
CA ALA A 238 -1.74 15.35 6.96
C ALA A 238 -2.34 14.51 8.09
N PRO A 239 -2.89 13.30 7.85
CA PRO A 239 -3.13 12.42 8.99
C PRO A 239 -1.81 12.37 9.77
N ALA A 240 -1.86 12.37 11.11
CA ALA A 240 -0.77 11.79 11.89
C ALA A 240 -0.34 10.56 11.09
N SER A 241 0.95 10.38 10.76
CA SER A 241 1.38 9.25 9.93
C SER A 241 1.20 7.97 10.74
N ASP A 242 -0.06 7.64 10.98
CA ASP A 242 -0.59 6.32 11.08
C ASP A 242 -0.11 5.66 9.80
N VAL A 243 1.02 5.00 9.95
CA VAL A 243 1.61 4.08 8.99
C VAL A 243 1.26 2.65 9.39
N THR A 244 0.45 2.49 10.43
CA THR A 244 0.13 1.20 11.02
C THR A 244 -1.16 0.72 10.38
N ALA A 245 -1.09 -0.39 9.65
CA ALA A 245 -2.29 -0.99 9.11
C ALA A 245 -3.21 -1.52 10.24
N PRO A 246 -4.54 -1.55 10.03
CA PRO A 246 -5.47 -2.13 11.01
C PRO A 246 -5.11 -3.55 11.42
N SER A 247 -5.37 -3.90 12.68
CA SER A 247 -5.33 -5.30 13.13
C SER A 247 -6.62 -6.03 12.74
N LEU A 248 -6.49 -7.28 12.26
CA LEU A 248 -7.61 -8.13 11.87
C LEU A 248 -7.62 -9.44 12.66
N LEU A 249 -8.79 -9.79 13.19
CA LEU A 249 -9.08 -11.08 13.80
C LEU A 249 -10.27 -11.71 13.08
N VAL A 250 -10.02 -12.74 12.29
CA VAL A 250 -11.10 -13.49 11.63
C VAL A 250 -11.85 -14.31 12.67
N ILE A 251 -13.15 -14.11 12.75
CA ILE A 251 -14.05 -14.84 13.64
C ILE A 251 -14.60 -16.06 12.88
N THR A 252 -15.05 -15.87 11.64
CA THR A 252 -15.49 -16.94 10.74
C THR A 252 -15.19 -16.61 9.27
N PRO A 253 -15.01 -17.62 8.40
CA PRO A 253 -14.84 -19.04 8.72
C PRO A 253 -13.45 -19.32 9.34
N THR A 254 -13.32 -20.43 10.04
CA THR A 254 -12.00 -20.95 10.45
C THR A 254 -11.27 -21.55 9.24
N VAL A 255 -9.94 -21.58 9.29
CA VAL A 255 -9.12 -22.19 8.22
C VAL A 255 -9.51 -23.66 8.05
N GLY A 256 -9.87 -24.06 6.82
CA GLY A 256 -10.31 -25.41 6.51
C GLY A 256 -11.77 -25.71 6.87
N ALA A 257 -12.59 -24.68 7.15
CA ALA A 257 -14.02 -24.86 7.33
C ALA A 257 -14.65 -25.52 6.10
N GLN A 258 -15.52 -26.49 6.36
CA GLN A 258 -16.36 -27.16 5.37
C GLN A 258 -17.76 -26.57 5.46
N THR A 259 -18.20 -25.91 4.40
CA THR A 259 -19.51 -25.27 4.30
C THR A 259 -20.27 -25.85 3.11
N ARG A 260 -21.55 -25.51 2.93
CA ARG A 260 -22.34 -25.98 1.80
C ARG A 260 -22.24 -24.97 0.67
N ASP A 261 -23.35 -24.31 0.33
CA ASP A 261 -23.46 -23.25 -0.66
C ASP A 261 -23.37 -21.84 -0.06
N ALA A 262 -23.18 -21.75 1.26
CA ALA A 262 -23.13 -20.49 1.97
C ALA A 262 -22.07 -20.47 3.08
N VAL A 263 -21.42 -19.32 3.25
CA VAL A 263 -20.45 -19.04 4.31
C VAL A 263 -20.75 -17.70 4.97
N ASN A 264 -20.77 -17.67 6.29
CA ASN A 264 -20.82 -16.43 7.05
C ASN A 264 -19.39 -15.99 7.35
N ALA A 265 -18.99 -14.85 6.80
CA ALA A 265 -17.71 -14.24 7.09
C ALA A 265 -17.90 -13.15 8.16
N ALA A 266 -17.12 -13.23 9.24
CA ALA A 266 -17.13 -12.27 10.33
C ALA A 266 -15.70 -11.93 10.74
N VAL A 267 -15.41 -10.64 10.93
CA VAL A 267 -14.07 -10.15 11.28
C VAL A 267 -14.17 -9.02 12.31
N ALA A 268 -13.28 -9.05 13.30
CA ALA A 268 -13.02 -7.88 14.13
C ALA A 268 -11.85 -7.10 13.51
N ALA A 269 -12.05 -5.81 13.28
CA ALA A 269 -11.01 -4.90 12.82
C ALA A 269 -10.82 -3.79 13.86
N ARG A 270 -9.57 -3.52 14.23
CA ARG A 270 -9.21 -2.43 15.16
C ARG A 270 -8.02 -1.67 14.62
N ASP A 271 -8.09 -0.36 14.78
CA ASP A 271 -7.00 0.54 14.49
C ASP A 271 -6.86 1.55 15.62
N GLU A 272 -5.62 1.82 16.04
CA GLU A 272 -5.31 2.74 17.14
C GLU A 272 -4.97 4.16 16.65
N GLY A 273 -4.78 4.33 15.34
CA GLY A 273 -4.45 5.60 14.72
C GLY A 273 -5.69 6.33 14.22
N THR A 274 -5.95 6.23 12.92
CA THR A 274 -7.02 6.97 12.22
C THR A 274 -8.38 6.28 12.22
N GLY A 275 -8.46 5.08 12.79
CA GLY A 275 -9.66 4.26 12.84
C GLY A 275 -9.92 3.54 11.52
N VAL A 276 -10.67 2.43 11.58
CA VAL A 276 -11.01 1.64 10.40
C VAL A 276 -12.04 2.40 9.56
N LYS A 277 -11.66 2.76 8.33
CA LYS A 277 -12.51 3.47 7.36
C LYS A 277 -13.46 2.52 6.62
N ARG A 278 -12.96 1.33 6.24
CA ARG A 278 -13.78 0.28 5.61
C ARG A 278 -13.16 -1.10 5.69
N VAL A 279 -14.01 -2.12 5.64
CA VAL A 279 -13.66 -3.54 5.46
C VAL A 279 -14.26 -4.05 4.16
N ILE A 280 -13.48 -4.76 3.34
CA ILE A 280 -13.91 -5.35 2.07
C ILE A 280 -13.72 -6.86 2.13
N PHE A 281 -14.78 -7.59 1.78
CA PHE A 281 -14.79 -9.05 1.67
C PHE A 281 -14.70 -9.45 0.20
N ARG A 282 -13.75 -10.32 -0.13
CA ARG A 282 -13.60 -10.91 -1.46
C ARG A 282 -13.62 -12.42 -1.40
N VAL A 283 -14.37 -13.06 -2.29
CA VAL A 283 -14.29 -14.51 -2.54
C VAL A 283 -13.70 -14.71 -3.92
N ASP A 284 -12.63 -15.49 -4.00
CA ASP A 284 -11.89 -15.77 -5.25
C ASP A 284 -11.55 -14.48 -6.03
N ASP A 285 -11.08 -13.48 -5.27
CA ASP A 285 -10.73 -12.13 -5.70
C ASP A 285 -11.91 -11.24 -6.19
N GLU A 286 -13.14 -11.72 -6.19
CA GLU A 286 -14.36 -10.94 -6.46
C GLU A 286 -14.92 -10.30 -5.18
N VAL A 287 -15.27 -9.01 -5.24
CA VAL A 287 -15.85 -8.28 -4.10
C VAL A 287 -17.29 -8.72 -3.87
N VAL A 288 -17.54 -9.36 -2.73
CA VAL A 288 -18.88 -9.83 -2.34
C VAL A 288 -19.58 -8.87 -1.37
N ALA A 289 -18.82 -8.10 -0.58
CA ALA A 289 -19.37 -7.08 0.31
C ALA A 289 -18.32 -6.06 0.75
N ALA A 290 -18.79 -4.91 1.22
CA ALA A 290 -18.00 -3.93 1.96
C ALA A 290 -18.82 -3.33 3.10
N ALA A 291 -18.17 -3.01 4.21
CA ALA A 291 -18.78 -2.40 5.38
C ALA A 291 -17.92 -1.25 5.90
N THR A 292 -18.55 -0.14 6.30
CA THR A 292 -17.87 1.06 6.82
C THR A 292 -18.08 1.25 8.33
N ALA A 293 -18.83 0.36 8.98
CA ALA A 293 -19.05 0.35 10.42
C ALA A 293 -19.27 -1.09 10.94
N PRO A 294 -18.89 -1.41 12.18
CA PRO A 294 -19.13 -2.72 12.78
C PRO A 294 -20.62 -2.95 13.14
N PRO A 295 -21.08 -4.21 13.24
CA PRO A 295 -20.31 -5.45 13.05
C PRO A 295 -19.93 -5.69 11.58
N TYR A 296 -18.70 -6.15 11.34
CA TYR A 296 -18.21 -6.46 9.99
C TYR A 296 -18.49 -7.93 9.65
N GLU A 297 -19.72 -8.17 9.18
CA GLU A 297 -20.22 -9.52 8.90
C GLU A 297 -20.96 -9.56 7.57
N VAL A 298 -20.83 -10.66 6.83
CA VAL A 298 -21.55 -10.91 5.57
C VAL A 298 -21.91 -12.39 5.44
N GLY A 299 -23.16 -12.66 5.04
CA GLY A 299 -23.58 -13.97 4.56
C GLY A 299 -23.36 -14.05 3.04
N ILE A 300 -22.48 -14.94 2.61
CA ILE A 300 -22.15 -15.18 1.21
C ILE A 300 -22.87 -16.45 0.80
N VAL A 301 -23.64 -16.41 -0.28
CA VAL A 301 -24.47 -17.53 -0.77
C VAL A 301 -24.17 -17.79 -2.24
N GLY A 302 -24.54 -18.99 -2.73
CA GLY A 302 -24.41 -19.35 -4.14
C GLY A 302 -22.99 -19.70 -4.56
N LEU A 303 -22.16 -20.12 -3.60
CA LEU A 303 -20.82 -20.63 -3.91
C LEU A 303 -20.93 -22.02 -4.53
N GLY A 304 -20.26 -22.22 -5.67
CA GLY A 304 -20.15 -23.55 -6.29
C GLY A 304 -19.35 -24.51 -5.41
N PRO A 305 -19.37 -25.83 -5.65
CA PRO A 305 -18.57 -26.78 -4.90
C PRO A 305 -17.07 -26.59 -5.15
N GLY A 306 -16.26 -26.75 -4.12
CA GLY A 306 -14.80 -26.80 -4.21
C GLY A 306 -14.07 -25.85 -3.26
N PRO A 307 -12.76 -25.67 -3.46
CA PRO A 307 -11.96 -24.78 -2.64
C PRO A 307 -12.22 -23.32 -3.02
N HIS A 308 -12.45 -22.50 -2.00
CA HIS A 308 -12.60 -21.05 -2.13
C HIS A 308 -11.59 -20.31 -1.24
N THR A 309 -11.28 -19.09 -1.66
CA THR A 309 -10.42 -18.18 -0.90
C THR A 309 -11.20 -16.94 -0.49
N LEU A 310 -11.40 -16.76 0.81
CA LEU A 310 -11.92 -15.53 1.39
C LEU A 310 -10.76 -14.59 1.72
N ARG A 311 -10.67 -13.44 1.05
CA ARG A 311 -9.73 -12.37 1.36
C ARG A 311 -10.48 -11.19 1.98
N ILE A 312 -10.08 -10.82 3.20
CA ILE A 312 -10.66 -9.71 3.94
C ILE A 312 -9.62 -8.61 4.05
N SER A 313 -9.95 -7.41 3.58
CA SER A 313 -9.08 -6.23 3.63
C SER A 313 -9.69 -5.15 4.52
N ALA A 314 -8.93 -4.56 5.43
CA ALA A 314 -9.35 -3.36 6.17
C ALA A 314 -8.44 -2.19 5.82
N GLU A 315 -9.04 -1.04 5.52
CA GLU A 315 -8.38 0.23 5.24
C GLU A 315 -8.71 1.21 6.37
N ASP A 316 -7.71 1.93 6.89
CA ASP A 316 -7.90 2.99 7.87
C ASP A 316 -8.16 4.37 7.22
N GLY A 317 -8.27 5.42 8.03
CA GLY A 317 -8.43 6.80 7.57
C GLY A 317 -7.18 7.37 6.87
N ALA A 318 -5.99 6.82 7.15
CA ALA A 318 -4.72 7.20 6.54
C ALA A 318 -4.41 6.47 5.21
N GLY A 319 -5.16 5.42 4.89
CA GLY A 319 -5.01 4.60 3.69
C GLY A 319 -4.13 3.36 3.86
N ASN A 320 -3.69 3.00 5.08
CA ASN A 320 -2.98 1.75 5.28
C ASN A 320 -3.96 0.58 5.19
N VAL A 321 -3.49 -0.54 4.64
CA VAL A 321 -4.32 -1.71 4.38
C VAL A 321 -3.73 -2.95 5.03
N ALA A 322 -4.51 -3.59 5.88
CA ALA A 322 -4.24 -4.96 6.34
C ALA A 322 -5.10 -5.93 5.55
N THR A 323 -4.57 -7.11 5.29
CA THR A 323 -5.29 -8.17 4.58
C THR A 323 -5.05 -9.51 5.24
N VAL A 324 -6.12 -10.28 5.42
CA VAL A 324 -6.08 -11.68 5.86
C VAL A 324 -6.77 -12.56 4.83
N THR A 325 -6.25 -13.76 4.66
CA THR A 325 -6.75 -14.73 3.68
C THR A 325 -7.10 -16.03 4.40
N VAL A 326 -8.32 -16.51 4.21
CA VAL A 326 -8.81 -17.79 4.74
C VAL A 326 -9.21 -18.68 3.57
N LYS A 327 -8.70 -19.91 3.58
CA LYS A 327 -9.14 -20.96 2.66
C LYS A 327 -10.24 -21.78 3.32
N PHE A 328 -11.32 -22.02 2.59
CA PHE A 328 -12.44 -22.85 3.00
C PHE A 328 -12.91 -23.68 1.81
N GLU A 329 -13.68 -24.73 2.08
CA GLU A 329 -14.26 -25.56 1.04
C GLU A 329 -15.78 -25.55 1.14
N THR A 330 -16.41 -25.54 -0.02
CA THR A 330 -17.86 -25.64 -0.19
C THR A 330 -18.16 -27.01 -0.79
N SER A 331 -19.14 -27.68 -0.21
CA SER A 331 -19.65 -28.94 -0.73
C SER A 331 -20.89 -28.68 -1.56
N ASP A 332 -21.10 -29.52 -2.58
CA ASP A 332 -22.31 -29.48 -3.39
C ASP A 332 -23.55 -29.54 -2.50
N ALA A 333 -24.42 -28.52 -2.57
CA ALA A 333 -25.74 -28.58 -1.93
C ALA A 333 -26.56 -29.78 -2.45
N SER A 334 -26.25 -30.27 -3.66
CA SER A 334 -26.82 -31.44 -4.32
C SER A 334 -26.25 -32.80 -3.85
N ALA A 335 -25.15 -32.81 -3.09
CA ALA A 335 -24.49 -34.02 -2.58
C ALA A 335 -24.87 -34.37 -1.13
N ALA A 336 -25.94 -33.78 -0.60
CA ALA A 336 -26.46 -34.19 0.71
C ALA A 336 -26.89 -35.65 0.64
N VAL A 337 -26.30 -36.47 1.50
CA VAL A 337 -26.77 -37.85 1.66
C VAL A 337 -28.23 -37.77 2.12
N PRO A 338 -29.18 -38.34 1.35
CA PRO A 338 -30.59 -38.26 1.68
C PRO A 338 -30.87 -39.04 2.98
N PHE A 339 -32.04 -38.80 3.57
CA PHE A 339 -32.52 -39.56 4.72
C PHE A 339 -32.35 -41.08 4.48
N GLY A 340 -31.69 -41.77 5.41
CA GLY A 340 -31.37 -43.19 5.36
C GLY A 340 -29.99 -43.55 4.79
N GLY A 341 -29.27 -42.62 4.15
CA GLY A 341 -27.93 -42.90 3.61
C GLY A 341 -26.81 -42.81 4.65
N ALA A 342 -25.68 -43.45 4.39
CA ALA A 342 -24.54 -43.52 5.31
C ALA A 342 -23.84 -42.16 5.50
N CYS A 343 -23.40 -41.87 6.74
CA CYS A 343 -22.76 -40.60 7.07
C CYS A 343 -21.65 -40.78 8.12
N THR A 344 -20.75 -39.80 8.19
CA THR A 344 -19.72 -39.72 9.24
C THR A 344 -19.79 -38.43 10.07
N ALA A 345 -20.59 -37.46 9.66
CA ALA A 345 -20.88 -36.22 10.39
C ALA A 345 -22.25 -35.66 9.99
N ASP A 346 -22.86 -34.83 10.85
CA ASP A 346 -24.17 -34.19 10.62
C ASP A 346 -24.21 -33.39 9.32
N ALA A 347 -23.11 -32.70 8.99
CA ALA A 347 -22.98 -31.90 7.78
C ALA A 347 -23.13 -32.71 6.47
N HIS A 348 -22.89 -34.03 6.51
CA HIS A 348 -23.02 -34.90 5.33
C HIS A 348 -24.49 -35.13 4.93
N CYS A 349 -25.41 -34.89 5.86
CA CYS A 349 -26.81 -35.22 5.70
C CYS A 349 -27.62 -34.05 5.18
N GLY A 350 -28.53 -34.31 4.23
CA GLY A 350 -29.53 -33.30 3.81
C GLY A 350 -30.38 -32.79 4.96
N THR A 351 -30.60 -33.65 5.96
CA THR A 351 -31.30 -33.37 7.20
C THR A 351 -30.44 -32.73 8.29
N GLN A 352 -29.14 -32.54 8.04
CA GLN A 352 -28.15 -32.03 9.00
C GLN A 352 -28.05 -32.87 10.29
N LEU A 353 -28.33 -34.17 10.21
CA LEU A 353 -28.34 -35.05 11.38
C LEU A 353 -27.89 -36.46 11.00
N CYS A 354 -26.79 -36.90 11.58
CA CYS A 354 -26.13 -38.18 11.38
C CYS A 354 -26.20 -38.98 12.68
N ALA A 355 -27.05 -40.01 12.72
CA ALA A 355 -27.31 -40.79 13.93
C ALA A 355 -26.80 -42.22 13.82
N HIS A 356 -26.51 -42.81 14.97
CA HIS A 356 -26.25 -44.24 15.05
C HIS A 356 -27.57 -45.01 15.11
N GLY A 357 -27.72 -46.04 14.28
CA GLY A 357 -28.83 -46.97 14.46
C GLY A 357 -28.65 -48.24 13.65
N GLY A 358 -28.73 -49.35 14.37
CA GLY A 358 -28.51 -50.68 13.81
C GLY A 358 -27.04 -51.10 13.77
N LEU A 359 -26.84 -52.38 13.43
CA LEU A 359 -25.62 -53.12 13.72
C LEU A 359 -24.37 -52.69 12.92
N ASP A 360 -24.48 -51.91 11.83
CA ASP A 360 -23.32 -51.58 10.98
C ASP A 360 -23.27 -50.12 10.45
N GLY A 361 -23.48 -49.12 11.32
CA GLY A 361 -22.97 -47.75 11.03
C GLY A 361 -23.87 -46.57 11.41
N ARG A 362 -23.43 -45.37 11.00
CA ARG A 362 -24.16 -44.10 11.17
C ARG A 362 -24.88 -43.74 9.86
N PHE A 363 -26.10 -43.21 9.95
CA PHE A 363 -26.90 -42.81 8.80
C PHE A 363 -27.63 -41.47 9.02
N CYS A 364 -27.98 -40.83 7.92
CA CYS A 364 -28.70 -39.57 7.91
C CYS A 364 -30.14 -39.75 8.37
N THR A 365 -30.52 -39.10 9.45
CA THR A 365 -31.87 -39.19 10.02
C THR A 365 -32.50 -37.81 10.22
N ARG A 366 -33.71 -37.72 10.76
CA ARG A 366 -34.39 -36.47 11.12
C ARG A 366 -34.89 -36.56 12.56
N ARG A 367 -35.15 -35.41 13.17
CA ARG A 367 -35.85 -35.35 14.46
C ARG A 367 -37.32 -35.73 14.29
N CYS A 368 -37.88 -36.28 15.35
CA CYS A 368 -39.29 -36.65 15.43
C CYS A 368 -39.77 -36.45 16.87
N ASP A 369 -41.06 -36.19 17.03
CA ASP A 369 -41.69 -36.00 18.33
C ASP A 369 -42.82 -37.02 18.48
N ALA A 370 -42.86 -37.75 19.59
CA ALA A 370 -43.85 -38.80 19.84
C ALA A 370 -45.32 -38.31 19.94
N GLY A 371 -45.54 -37.00 19.80
CA GLY A 371 -46.87 -36.37 19.81
C GLY A 371 -47.01 -35.11 18.94
N GLY A 372 -46.18 -34.92 17.90
CA GLY A 372 -46.17 -33.71 17.06
C GLY A 372 -46.15 -33.96 15.54
N ASP A 373 -46.10 -32.86 14.75
CA ASP A 373 -46.21 -32.83 13.27
C ASP A 373 -45.06 -33.54 12.51
N ALA A 374 -43.98 -33.93 13.19
CA ALA A 374 -42.81 -34.58 12.59
C ALA A 374 -42.89 -36.11 12.68
N VAL A 375 -43.63 -36.74 11.76
CA VAL A 375 -43.77 -38.20 11.65
C VAL A 375 -42.56 -38.82 10.92
N CYS A 376 -42.01 -39.91 11.45
CA CYS A 376 -40.96 -40.67 10.77
C CYS A 376 -41.47 -41.33 9.48
N PRO A 377 -40.66 -41.42 8.41
CA PRO A 377 -41.01 -42.18 7.22
C PRO A 377 -41.31 -43.65 7.53
N ALA A 378 -42.11 -44.31 6.69
CA ALA A 378 -42.42 -45.73 6.83
C ALA A 378 -41.13 -46.58 6.95
N GLY A 379 -41.12 -47.54 7.88
CA GLY A 379 -39.94 -48.34 8.23
C GLY A 379 -39.03 -47.74 9.31
N TYR A 380 -39.32 -46.52 9.79
CA TYR A 380 -38.60 -45.87 10.87
C TYR A 380 -39.52 -45.52 12.03
N GLU A 381 -39.04 -45.72 13.25
CA GLU A 381 -39.73 -45.41 14.50
C GLU A 381 -39.05 -44.23 15.20
N CYS A 382 -39.86 -43.38 15.82
CA CYS A 382 -39.33 -42.30 16.64
C CYS A 382 -38.80 -42.83 17.96
N ARG A 383 -37.48 -42.83 18.14
CA ARG A 383 -36.79 -43.25 19.36
C ARG A 383 -35.70 -42.25 19.71
N ASP A 384 -35.68 -41.80 20.96
CA ASP A 384 -34.77 -40.75 21.43
C ASP A 384 -34.86 -39.44 20.63
N SER A 385 -36.07 -39.08 20.19
CA SER A 385 -36.35 -37.92 19.32
C SER A 385 -35.67 -37.98 17.94
N MET A 386 -35.36 -39.19 17.46
CA MET A 386 -34.76 -39.44 16.15
C MET A 386 -35.46 -40.58 15.42
N CYS A 387 -35.56 -40.51 14.09
CA CYS A 387 -36.08 -41.62 13.30
C CYS A 387 -35.04 -42.75 13.19
N LYS A 388 -35.28 -43.88 13.84
CA LYS A 388 -34.40 -45.06 13.81
C LYS A 388 -35.11 -46.23 13.11
N LEU A 389 -34.37 -47.11 12.44
CA LEU A 389 -34.96 -48.28 11.78
C LEU A 389 -35.76 -49.13 12.79
N GLY A 390 -37.00 -49.47 12.44
CA GLY A 390 -37.83 -50.36 13.25
C GLY A 390 -37.18 -51.75 13.42
N PRO A 391 -37.51 -52.50 14.48
CA PRO A 391 -36.85 -53.77 14.81
C PRO A 391 -37.07 -54.93 13.81
N GLU A 392 -37.87 -54.74 12.75
CA GLU A 392 -38.27 -55.83 11.82
C GLU A 392 -37.83 -55.66 10.35
N MET A 393 -37.15 -54.59 9.95
CA MET A 393 -36.81 -54.36 8.52
C MET A 393 -35.32 -54.60 8.21
N LEU A 394 -35.04 -55.39 7.17
CA LEU A 394 -33.68 -55.72 6.73
C LEU A 394 -33.08 -54.60 5.86
N GLY A 395 -31.81 -54.24 6.14
CA GLY A 395 -31.06 -53.20 5.44
C GLY A 395 -30.46 -53.66 4.10
N TYR A 396 -29.89 -52.72 3.33
CA TYR A 396 -29.24 -53.02 2.04
C TYR A 396 -28.13 -54.08 2.20
N GLY A 397 -28.15 -55.12 1.37
CA GLY A 397 -27.21 -56.25 1.42
C GLY A 397 -27.60 -57.39 2.36
N ALA A 398 -28.62 -57.23 3.21
CA ALA A 398 -29.13 -58.32 4.05
C ALA A 398 -29.90 -59.36 3.23
N SER A 399 -29.76 -60.65 3.56
CA SER A 399 -30.47 -61.73 2.90
C SER A 399 -31.98 -61.61 3.10
N CYS A 400 -32.75 -61.70 2.02
CA CYS A 400 -34.20 -61.55 2.03
C CYS A 400 -34.89 -62.70 1.31
N THR A 401 -36.14 -62.96 1.70
CA THR A 401 -37.02 -63.94 1.04
C THR A 401 -38.18 -63.28 0.29
N SER A 402 -38.47 -62.01 0.57
CA SER A 402 -39.47 -61.20 -0.11
C SER A 402 -39.10 -59.71 -0.10
N ALA A 403 -39.71 -58.95 -1.01
CA ALA A 403 -39.53 -57.50 -1.11
C ALA A 403 -39.96 -56.76 0.18
N ASP A 404 -41.00 -57.24 0.84
CA ASP A 404 -41.57 -56.63 2.06
C ASP A 404 -40.65 -56.77 3.28
N ALA A 405 -39.74 -57.74 3.27
CA ALA A 405 -38.72 -57.89 4.31
C ALA A 405 -37.63 -56.80 4.24
N CYS A 406 -37.52 -56.12 3.10
CA CYS A 406 -36.49 -55.13 2.84
C CYS A 406 -37.00 -53.71 3.09
N ALA A 407 -36.20 -52.90 3.78
CA ALA A 407 -36.51 -51.47 3.98
C ALA A 407 -36.69 -50.71 2.65
N SER A 408 -36.10 -51.21 1.57
CA SER A 408 -36.24 -50.67 0.22
C SER A 408 -37.49 -51.13 -0.54
N GLY A 409 -38.24 -52.10 -0.02
CA GLY A 409 -39.29 -52.79 -0.77
C GLY A 409 -38.74 -53.58 -1.97
N LEU A 410 -37.46 -53.91 -1.98
CA LEU A 410 -36.78 -54.57 -3.10
C LEU A 410 -35.86 -55.69 -2.61
N CYS A 411 -36.21 -56.92 -2.98
CA CYS A 411 -35.41 -58.12 -2.75
C CYS A 411 -34.98 -58.66 -4.12
N ALA A 412 -33.67 -58.67 -4.40
CA ALA A 412 -33.13 -59.12 -5.68
C ALA A 412 -32.07 -60.20 -5.50
N ARG A 413 -31.96 -61.10 -6.49
CA ARG A 413 -30.99 -62.20 -6.45
C ARG A 413 -29.56 -61.68 -6.40
N GLY A 414 -28.82 -62.08 -5.37
CA GLY A 414 -27.41 -61.75 -5.17
C GLY A 414 -26.47 -62.76 -5.83
N LEU A 415 -25.25 -62.89 -5.28
CA LEU A 415 -24.29 -63.91 -5.69
C LEU A 415 -24.80 -65.30 -5.30
N GLY A 416 -25.09 -66.17 -6.28
CA GLY A 416 -25.58 -67.53 -6.05
C GLY A 416 -27.12 -67.64 -6.04
N ASN A 417 -27.67 -68.47 -5.15
CA ASN A 417 -29.12 -68.67 -5.02
C ASN A 417 -29.80 -67.74 -4.00
N ASP A 418 -29.02 -66.96 -3.24
CA ASP A 418 -29.54 -66.13 -2.17
C ASP A 418 -30.02 -64.77 -2.71
N SER A 419 -31.15 -64.29 -2.23
CA SER A 419 -31.66 -62.94 -2.53
C SER A 419 -31.25 -61.98 -1.42
N VAL A 420 -30.95 -60.75 -1.79
CA VAL A 420 -30.50 -59.69 -0.87
C VAL A 420 -31.32 -58.41 -1.09
N CYS A 421 -31.52 -57.66 -0.01
CA CYS A 421 -32.20 -56.38 -0.07
C CYS A 421 -31.37 -55.40 -0.90
N THR A 422 -31.99 -54.84 -1.96
CA THR A 422 -31.32 -53.97 -2.92
C THR A 422 -32.01 -52.60 -3.05
N ARG A 423 -31.57 -51.75 -3.99
CA ARG A 423 -32.15 -50.43 -4.31
C ARG A 423 -32.28 -50.25 -5.82
N THR A 424 -33.02 -49.23 -6.25
CA THR A 424 -33.06 -48.81 -7.66
C THR A 424 -31.77 -48.10 -8.08
N CYS A 425 -31.49 -48.08 -9.38
CA CYS A 425 -30.34 -47.41 -9.97
C CYS A 425 -30.70 -46.70 -11.27
N ASP A 426 -29.97 -45.65 -11.59
CA ASP A 426 -30.09 -44.88 -12.83
C ASP A 426 -28.75 -44.15 -13.10
N ALA A 427 -28.70 -43.32 -14.16
CA ALA A 427 -27.50 -42.57 -14.53
C ALA A 427 -27.02 -41.58 -13.46
N GLN A 428 -27.90 -41.15 -12.57
CA GLN A 428 -27.61 -40.24 -11.45
C GLN A 428 -27.38 -41.00 -10.13
N ARG A 429 -27.72 -42.30 -10.08
CA ARG A 429 -27.61 -43.17 -8.89
C ARG A 429 -26.96 -44.51 -9.28
N PRO A 430 -25.65 -44.55 -9.51
CA PRO A 430 -24.95 -45.80 -9.81
C PRO A 430 -25.00 -46.77 -8.63
N CYS A 431 -24.82 -48.05 -8.94
CA CYS A 431 -24.65 -49.09 -7.94
C CYS A 431 -23.29 -48.96 -7.26
N ALA A 432 -23.18 -49.49 -6.03
CA ALA A 432 -21.90 -49.52 -5.32
C ALA A 432 -20.90 -50.45 -6.04
N ASP A 433 -19.61 -50.25 -5.80
CA ASP A 433 -18.55 -51.07 -6.40
C ASP A 433 -18.81 -52.57 -6.20
N GLY A 434 -18.68 -53.34 -7.28
CA GLY A 434 -19.01 -54.78 -7.31
C GLY A 434 -20.49 -55.10 -7.62
N ALA A 435 -21.34 -54.08 -7.81
CA ALA A 435 -22.71 -54.24 -8.28
C ALA A 435 -22.92 -53.54 -9.64
N ARG A 436 -23.82 -54.10 -10.45
CA ARG A 436 -24.24 -53.54 -11.74
C ARG A 436 -25.72 -53.19 -11.74
N CYS A 437 -26.08 -52.18 -12.52
CA CYS A 437 -27.46 -51.76 -12.67
C CYS A 437 -28.16 -52.63 -13.72
N GLU A 438 -29.19 -53.37 -13.32
CA GLU A 438 -29.95 -54.26 -14.21
C GLU A 438 -31.44 -53.96 -14.19
N GLN A 439 -32.09 -54.10 -15.35
CA GLN A 439 -33.55 -54.03 -15.46
C GLN A 439 -34.22 -55.33 -14.98
N ARG A 440 -35.13 -55.20 -14.02
CA ARG A 440 -35.97 -56.26 -13.44
C ARG A 440 -37.38 -55.72 -13.27
N ASP A 441 -38.36 -56.41 -13.84
CA ASP A 441 -39.78 -56.07 -13.73
C ASP A 441 -40.10 -54.59 -14.03
N GLY A 442 -39.44 -54.03 -15.05
CA GLY A 442 -39.62 -52.64 -15.50
C GLY A 442 -38.92 -51.58 -14.64
N ARG A 443 -38.10 -51.97 -13.67
CA ARG A 443 -37.30 -51.06 -12.83
C ARG A 443 -35.81 -51.45 -12.89
N SER A 444 -34.94 -50.45 -12.96
CA SER A 444 -33.50 -50.64 -12.84
C SER A 444 -33.12 -50.81 -11.36
N VAL A 445 -32.51 -51.95 -11.01
CA VAL A 445 -32.09 -52.30 -9.64
C VAL A 445 -30.63 -52.72 -9.59
N CYS A 446 -29.98 -52.51 -8.43
CA CYS A 446 -28.61 -52.95 -8.24
C CYS A 446 -28.53 -54.46 -8.00
N VAL A 447 -27.72 -55.15 -8.78
CA VAL A 447 -27.41 -56.57 -8.56
C VAL A 447 -25.91 -56.76 -8.36
N MET A 448 -25.51 -57.58 -7.41
CA MET A 448 -24.10 -57.90 -7.22
C MET A 448 -23.59 -58.70 -8.42
N ALA A 449 -22.50 -58.24 -9.05
CA ALA A 449 -21.92 -58.94 -10.17
C ALA A 449 -21.10 -60.13 -9.69
N ALA A 450 -21.32 -61.32 -10.26
CA ALA A 450 -20.45 -62.47 -10.06
C ALA A 450 -19.00 -62.08 -10.36
N PHE A 451 -18.10 -62.31 -9.39
CA PHE A 451 -16.67 -62.32 -9.64
C PHE A 451 -16.41 -63.39 -10.71
N ASP A 452 -16.16 -62.97 -11.95
CA ASP A 452 -15.55 -63.85 -12.93
C ASP A 452 -14.09 -64.04 -12.51
N GLY A 453 -13.71 -65.27 -12.17
CA GLY A 453 -12.37 -65.66 -11.74
C GLY A 453 -11.30 -65.56 -12.84
N SER A 454 -11.55 -64.78 -13.90
CA SER A 454 -10.66 -64.62 -15.05
C SER A 454 -9.68 -63.44 -14.94
N GLN A 455 -9.69 -62.64 -13.86
CA GLN A 455 -8.72 -61.55 -13.63
C GLN A 455 -7.90 -61.65 -12.34
N ALA A 456 -7.77 -62.84 -11.75
CA ALA A 456 -6.77 -63.10 -10.71
C ALA A 456 -5.53 -63.80 -11.30
N ALA A 457 -4.73 -63.04 -12.05
CA ALA A 457 -3.35 -63.39 -12.40
C ALA A 457 -2.57 -62.08 -12.54
N GLY A 458 -1.51 -61.77 -11.80
CA GLY A 458 -0.86 -62.46 -10.70
C GLY A 458 0.16 -61.49 -10.09
N CYS A 459 0.53 -61.71 -8.83
CA CYS A 459 1.75 -61.15 -8.31
C CYS A 459 2.93 -61.76 -9.07
N ALA A 460 3.74 -60.92 -9.74
CA ALA A 460 5.09 -61.29 -10.14
C ALA A 460 6.04 -60.14 -9.81
N VAL A 461 6.88 -60.40 -8.81
CA VAL A 461 8.18 -59.74 -8.60
C VAL A 461 9.03 -60.03 -9.82
N GLY A 462 9.60 -59.02 -10.48
CA GLY A 462 10.44 -59.25 -11.65
C GLY A 462 11.07 -57.99 -12.22
N ALA A 463 12.38 -57.91 -12.10
CA ALA A 463 13.27 -56.86 -12.57
C ALA A 463 13.21 -56.57 -14.08
N ASN A 464 13.77 -55.40 -14.41
CA ASN A 464 14.33 -54.98 -15.70
C ASN A 464 13.35 -54.62 -16.83
N ALA A 465 13.16 -53.31 -17.02
CA ALA A 465 12.83 -52.74 -18.33
C ALA A 465 14.02 -51.90 -18.81
N ALA A 466 14.77 -52.43 -19.78
CA ALA A 466 15.54 -51.62 -20.70
C ALA A 466 14.57 -51.10 -21.79
N PRO A 467 14.73 -49.86 -22.30
CA PRO A 467 13.80 -49.30 -23.27
C PRO A 467 14.18 -49.71 -24.70
N ASP A 468 13.17 -50.09 -25.49
CA ASP A 468 13.32 -50.30 -26.92
C ASP A 468 13.47 -48.97 -27.65
N ALA A 469 14.45 -48.98 -28.55
CA ALA A 469 14.83 -47.90 -29.44
C ALA A 469 13.76 -47.66 -30.50
N SER A 470 13.46 -46.39 -30.77
CA SER A 470 13.27 -45.85 -32.13
C SER A 470 12.97 -44.35 -32.06
N LEU A 471 14.02 -43.52 -32.14
CA LEU A 471 13.95 -42.23 -32.81
C LEU A 471 15.36 -41.86 -33.29
N LEU A 472 15.45 -41.71 -34.60
CA LEU A 472 16.65 -41.50 -35.40
C LEU A 472 17.25 -40.09 -35.25
N LEU A 473 18.56 -40.03 -35.55
CA LEU A 473 19.31 -38.94 -36.20
C LEU A 473 19.68 -37.70 -35.36
N GLY A 474 20.98 -37.57 -35.06
CA GLY A 474 21.61 -36.28 -34.77
C GLY A 474 23.03 -36.32 -34.20
N LEU A 475 24.04 -36.26 -35.09
CA LEU A 475 25.36 -35.60 -34.92
C LEU A 475 26.39 -36.26 -33.98
N LEU A 476 27.42 -36.95 -34.50
CA LEU A 476 28.75 -36.47 -34.93
C LEU A 476 29.76 -36.14 -33.80
N ALA A 477 30.65 -37.11 -33.55
CA ALA A 477 32.11 -37.07 -33.35
C ALA A 477 32.80 -35.90 -32.59
N LEU A 478 33.55 -36.25 -31.53
CA LEU A 478 34.87 -35.73 -31.06
C LEU A 478 34.99 -36.11 -29.57
N GLY A 479 36.08 -36.60 -28.98
CA GLY A 479 37.45 -36.85 -29.37
C GLY A 479 38.12 -37.61 -28.21
N LEU A 480 39.29 -38.18 -28.49
CA LEU A 480 40.04 -39.13 -27.69
C LEU A 480 40.61 -38.62 -26.32
N LEU A 481 41.01 -39.63 -25.53
CA LEU A 481 42.23 -39.72 -24.68
C LEU A 481 42.24 -39.12 -23.26
N ALA A 482 42.34 -40.02 -22.27
CA ALA A 482 43.55 -40.27 -21.44
C ALA A 482 43.12 -40.83 -20.06
N LEU A 483 43.21 -42.14 -19.83
CA LEU A 483 44.37 -42.86 -19.26
C LEU A 483 44.77 -42.44 -17.82
N VAL A 484 44.57 -43.41 -16.92
CA VAL A 484 45.47 -43.82 -15.82
C VAL A 484 45.45 -42.98 -14.54
N GLY A 485 45.25 -43.67 -13.41
CA GLY A 485 45.90 -43.27 -12.16
C GLY A 485 45.27 -43.72 -10.84
N ARG A 486 45.22 -45.04 -10.64
CA ARG A 486 45.38 -45.77 -9.36
C ARG A 486 45.43 -44.98 -8.02
N ARG A 487 44.58 -45.50 -7.11
CA ARG A 487 44.87 -46.01 -5.74
C ARG A 487 45.18 -45.03 -4.59
N HIS A 488 44.41 -45.28 -3.52
CA HIS A 488 44.78 -45.30 -2.09
C HIS A 488 45.13 -43.92 -1.45
N ARG A 489 44.69 -43.57 -0.24
CA ARG A 489 44.64 -44.37 1.00
C ARG A 489 43.82 -43.61 2.07
N ARG A 490 43.17 -44.38 2.96
CA ARG A 490 42.90 -44.20 4.41
C ARG A 490 43.05 -42.79 5.01
N SER A 491 42.00 -42.26 5.65
CA SER A 491 41.60 -42.53 7.05
C SER A 491 42.65 -42.16 8.11
N GLY A 492 42.36 -41.11 8.88
CA GLY A 492 42.53 -41.11 10.34
C GLY A 492 43.42 -40.00 10.94
N ARG A 493 42.92 -39.47 12.07
CA ARG A 493 43.44 -38.45 13.03
C ARG A 493 42.77 -37.08 12.83
N ARG A 494 42.21 -36.45 13.85
CA ARG A 494 42.21 -36.67 15.30
C ARG A 494 41.02 -35.93 15.90
#